data_AF-B9XP10-F1
#
_entry.id   AF-B9XP10-F1
#
_cell.length_a   1.000
_cell.length_b   1.000
_cell.length_c   1.000
_cell.angle_alpha   90.00
_cell.angle_beta   90.00
_cell.angle_gamma   90.00
#
_symmetry.space_group_name_H-M   'P 1'
#
loop_
_entity.id
_entity.type
_entity.pdbx_description
1 polymer ?
#
loop_
_entity_poly.entity_id
_entity_poly.type
_entity_poly.pdbx_seq_one_letter_code
_entity_poly.pdbx_strand_id
1 'polypeptide(L)'
;MNERRKGKIARLPKELREEVNQMLEDGVTYPKIVEHLSSQGHKDIQEKNISRWYQGGFQDWLKDQKQMEVMKVEAEFAQSVMAQNPECPVQEAGIKILGTQLFGMLSKFDLARVRAEMEEGDPKTYMELLKAFVLVNRRSLELEKFKAKVEKQRETLEQELSRGEGGIRPETLRRIEKELRLL
;
A
#
# COMPACT_ATOMS: atom_id res chain seq x y z
N MET A 1 4.36 -11.09 20.90
CA MET A 1 3.45 -12.05 21.56
C MET A 1 2.16 -11.32 21.87
N ASN A 2 1.05 -11.70 21.22
CA ASN A 2 -0.25 -11.05 21.43
C ASN A 2 -0.84 -11.56 22.76
N GLU A 3 -0.52 -10.91 23.88
CA GLU A 3 -1.14 -11.23 25.16
C GLU A 3 -2.65 -10.96 25.05
N ARG A 4 -3.44 -12.04 25.06
CA ARG A 4 -4.91 -11.94 25.11
C ARG A 4 -5.29 -11.10 26.33
N ARG A 5 -5.83 -9.89 26.10
CA ARG A 5 -6.32 -9.03 27.17
C ARG A 5 -7.37 -9.78 28.00
N LYS A 6 -7.25 -9.69 29.32
CA LYS A 6 -8.09 -10.45 30.27
C LYS A 6 -9.27 -9.65 30.82
N GLY A 7 -9.39 -8.37 30.47
CA GLY A 7 -10.42 -7.45 30.98
C GLY A 7 -11.84 -7.84 30.55
N LYS A 8 -12.86 -7.33 31.26
CA LYS A 8 -14.27 -7.68 31.00
C LYS A 8 -14.71 -7.38 29.57
N ILE A 9 -14.32 -6.22 29.04
CA ILE A 9 -14.62 -5.84 27.64
C ILE A 9 -13.92 -6.76 26.64
N ALA A 10 -12.71 -7.24 26.95
CA ALA A 10 -11.97 -8.16 26.09
C ALA A 10 -12.66 -9.53 25.94
N ARG A 11 -13.46 -9.93 26.94
CA ARG A 11 -14.21 -11.20 26.96
C ARG A 11 -15.58 -11.10 26.30
N LEU A 12 -16.01 -9.90 25.90
CA LEU A 12 -17.25 -9.74 25.17
C LEU A 12 -17.16 -10.40 23.78
N PRO A 13 -18.32 -10.84 23.24
CA PRO A 13 -18.47 -11.16 21.82
C PRO A 13 -17.84 -10.07 20.95
N LYS A 14 -17.32 -10.47 19.78
CA LYS A 14 -16.59 -9.55 18.91
C LYS A 14 -17.46 -8.37 18.50
N GLU A 15 -18.73 -8.66 18.21
CA GLU A 15 -19.75 -7.71 17.76
C GLU A 15 -19.97 -6.61 18.80
N LEU A 16 -20.20 -6.98 20.07
CA LEU A 16 -20.34 -6.02 21.16
C LEU A 16 -19.04 -5.24 21.44
N ARG A 17 -17.88 -5.86 21.20
CA ARG A 17 -16.60 -5.17 21.35
C ARG A 17 -16.41 -4.11 20.26
N GLU A 18 -16.84 -4.41 19.04
CA GLU A 18 -16.82 -3.49 17.91
C GLU A 18 -17.78 -2.32 18.15
N GLU A 19 -18.99 -2.58 18.64
CA GLU A 19 -19.93 -1.53 19.05
C GLU A 19 -19.33 -0.60 20.11
N VAL A 20 -18.70 -1.16 21.14
CA VAL A 20 -18.02 -0.35 22.17
C VAL A 20 -16.90 0.49 21.57
N ASN A 21 -16.12 -0.06 20.64
CA ASN A 21 -15.08 0.69 19.96
C ASN A 21 -15.66 1.83 19.11
N GLN A 22 -16.74 1.59 18.37
CA GLN A 22 -17.41 2.63 17.59
C GLN A 22 -17.97 3.73 18.50
N MET A 23 -18.62 3.37 19.61
CA MET A 23 -19.12 4.35 20.58
C MET A 23 -17.99 5.19 21.20
N LEU A 24 -16.82 4.59 21.43
CA LEU A 24 -15.64 5.31 21.91
C LEU A 24 -15.06 6.25 20.86
N GLU A 25 -15.03 5.82 19.60
CA GLU A 25 -14.61 6.65 18.46
C GLU A 25 -15.57 7.83 18.24
N ASP A 26 -16.87 7.60 18.36
CA ASP A 26 -17.94 8.62 18.25
C ASP A 26 -17.99 9.57 19.46
N GLY A 27 -17.13 9.37 20.46
CA GLY A 27 -17.03 10.23 21.65
C GLY A 27 -18.16 10.03 22.67
N VAL A 28 -18.84 8.88 22.66
CA VAL A 28 -19.89 8.57 23.63
C VAL A 28 -19.30 8.44 25.04
N THR A 29 -19.99 9.00 26.02
CA THR A 29 -19.53 8.99 27.42
C THR A 29 -19.56 7.60 28.03
N TYR A 30 -18.64 7.30 28.95
CA TYR A 30 -18.56 5.99 29.61
C TYR A 30 -19.86 5.55 30.31
N PRO A 31 -20.61 6.43 31.01
CA PRO A 31 -21.91 6.04 31.59
C PRO A 31 -22.90 5.52 30.54
N LYS A 32 -22.98 6.17 29.37
CA LYS A 32 -23.88 5.76 28.28
C LYS A 32 -23.45 4.42 27.65
N ILE A 33 -22.14 4.19 27.54
CA ILE A 33 -21.62 2.89 27.08
C ILE A 33 -21.96 1.78 28.08
N VAL A 34 -21.86 2.07 29.39
CA VAL A 34 -22.26 1.12 30.44
C VAL A 34 -23.76 0.84 30.41
N GLU A 35 -24.59 1.86 30.19
CA GLU A 35 -26.05 1.70 30.03
C GLU A 35 -26.39 0.82 28.81
N HIS A 36 -25.76 1.09 27.66
CA HIS A 36 -25.90 0.27 26.45
C HIS A 36 -25.57 -1.20 26.74
N LEU A 37 -24.39 -1.48 27.31
CA LEU A 37 -23.98 -2.84 27.65
C LEU A 37 -24.89 -3.50 28.69
N SER A 38 -25.40 -2.72 29.65
CA SER A 38 -26.35 -3.22 30.65
C SER A 38 -27.68 -3.62 30.04
N SER A 39 -28.17 -2.89 29.03
CA SER A 39 -29.38 -3.22 28.28
C SER A 39 -29.23 -4.55 27.50
N GLN A 40 -28.00 -4.86 27.08
CA GLN A 40 -27.62 -6.11 26.41
C GLN A 40 -27.32 -7.26 27.40
N GLY A 41 -27.59 -7.08 28.70
CA GLY A 41 -27.42 -8.10 29.74
C GLY A 41 -26.08 -8.10 30.48
N HIS A 42 -25.15 -7.19 30.15
CA HIS A 42 -23.82 -7.11 30.76
C HIS A 42 -23.76 -6.11 31.95
N LYS A 43 -24.58 -6.37 32.96
CA LYS A 43 -24.76 -5.48 34.14
C LYS A 43 -23.55 -5.40 35.08
N ASP A 44 -22.58 -6.29 34.93
CA ASP A 44 -21.38 -6.32 35.76
C ASP A 44 -20.25 -5.42 35.23
N ILE A 45 -20.47 -4.78 34.08
CA ILE A 45 -19.59 -3.79 33.48
C ILE A 45 -19.81 -2.44 34.16
N GLN A 46 -18.72 -1.68 34.30
CA GLN A 46 -18.66 -0.41 35.03
C GLN A 46 -17.73 0.50 34.26
N GLU A 47 -17.81 1.81 34.48
CA GLU A 47 -17.01 2.80 33.76
C GLU A 47 -15.50 2.53 33.86
N LYS A 48 -15.03 2.03 35.01
CA LYS A 48 -13.62 1.62 35.18
C LYS A 48 -13.17 0.55 34.18
N ASN A 49 -14.07 -0.32 33.73
CA ASN A 49 -13.78 -1.34 32.73
C ASN A 49 -13.67 -0.71 31.33
N ILE A 50 -14.49 0.30 31.04
CA ILE A 50 -14.43 1.08 29.79
C ILE A 50 -13.15 1.90 29.74
N SER A 51 -12.80 2.60 30.82
CA SER A 51 -11.55 3.37 30.93
C SER A 51 -10.31 2.50 30.72
N ARG A 52 -10.25 1.31 31.35
CA ARG A 52 -9.17 0.34 31.12
C ARG A 52 -9.14 -0.20 29.69
N TRP A 53 -10.30 -0.36 29.06
CA TRP A 53 -10.39 -0.76 27.66
C TRP A 53 -9.89 0.35 26.73
N TYR A 54 -10.27 1.59 26.98
CA TYR A 54 -9.84 2.77 26.24
C TYR A 54 -8.31 2.90 26.20
N GLN A 55 -7.64 2.65 27.32
CA GLN A 55 -6.18 2.73 27.44
C GLN A 55 -5.42 1.60 26.74
N GLY A 56 -6.10 0.54 26.32
CA GLY A 56 -5.43 -0.64 25.75
C GLY A 56 -6.18 -1.22 24.56
N GLY A 57 -7.30 -1.90 24.84
CA GLY A 57 -8.11 -2.59 23.81
C GLY A 57 -8.52 -1.69 22.65
N PHE A 58 -8.97 -0.49 22.98
CA PHE A 58 -9.34 0.52 22.00
C PHE A 58 -8.13 1.06 21.23
N GLN A 59 -6.98 1.27 21.89
CA GLN A 59 -5.77 1.73 21.21
C GLN A 59 -5.25 0.72 20.19
N ASP A 60 -5.36 -0.58 20.49
CA ASP A 60 -5.00 -1.62 19.53
C ASP A 60 -5.99 -1.65 18.37
N TRP A 61 -7.29 -1.53 18.66
CA TRP A 61 -8.29 -1.43 17.62
C TRP A 61 -8.06 -0.23 16.69
N LEU A 62 -7.69 0.94 17.22
CA LEU A 62 -7.34 2.11 16.41
C LEU A 62 -6.12 1.86 15.50
N LYS A 63 -5.11 1.11 15.99
CA LYS A 63 -3.95 0.72 15.16
C LYS A 63 -4.38 -0.21 14.03
N ASP A 64 -5.24 -1.18 14.33
CA ASP A 64 -5.78 -2.11 13.34
C ASP A 64 -6.61 -1.36 12.29
N GLN A 65 -7.47 -0.40 12.69
CA GLN A 65 -8.25 0.44 11.77
C GLN A 65 -7.35 1.26 10.85
N LYS A 66 -6.34 1.92 11.41
CA LYS A 66 -5.37 2.69 10.62
C LYS A 66 -4.60 1.81 9.63
N GLN A 67 -4.24 0.59 10.05
CA GLN A 67 -3.57 -0.36 9.16
C GLN A 67 -4.50 -0.83 8.03
N MET A 68 -5.77 -1.11 8.33
CA MET A 68 -6.77 -1.46 7.32
C MET A 68 -7.03 -0.31 6.34
N GLU A 69 -7.08 0.93 6.81
CA GLU A 69 -7.22 2.12 5.96
C GLU A 69 -6.03 2.26 5.00
N VAL A 70 -4.80 2.10 5.51
CA VAL A 70 -3.60 2.10 4.67
C VAL A 70 -3.66 0.97 3.63
N MET A 71 -4.00 -0.25 4.03
CA MET A 71 -4.14 -1.37 3.11
C MET A 71 -5.21 -1.14 2.05
N LYS A 72 -6.33 -0.49 2.42
CA LYS A 72 -7.41 -0.18 1.49
C LYS A 72 -6.96 0.84 0.44
N VAL A 73 -6.30 1.92 0.87
CA VAL A 73 -5.73 2.92 -0.05
C VAL A 73 -4.70 2.28 -0.98
N GLU A 74 -3.87 1.38 -0.47
CA GLU A 74 -2.89 0.64 -1.28
C GLU A 74 -3.55 -0.31 -2.28
N ALA A 75 -4.63 -1.00 -1.87
CA ALA A 75 -5.39 -1.88 -2.75
C ALA A 75 -6.14 -1.10 -3.85
N GLU A 76 -6.75 0.03 -3.52
CA GLU A 76 -7.39 0.93 -4.49
C GLU A 76 -6.37 1.48 -5.48
N PHE A 77 -5.19 1.88 -4.99
CA PHE A 77 -4.09 2.31 -5.85
C PHE A 77 -3.62 1.18 -6.77
N ALA A 78 -3.41 -0.03 -6.24
CA ALA A 78 -3.05 -1.20 -7.03
C ALA A 78 -4.07 -1.50 -8.13
N GLN A 79 -5.37 -1.46 -7.80
CA GLN A 79 -6.45 -1.63 -8.76
C GLN A 79 -6.42 -0.53 -9.83
N SER A 80 -6.17 0.72 -9.46
CA SER A 80 -6.06 1.83 -10.42
C SER A 80 -4.89 1.65 -11.40
N VAL A 81 -3.76 1.10 -10.94
CA VAL A 81 -2.58 0.82 -11.77
C VAL A 81 -2.85 -0.34 -12.71
N MET A 82 -3.50 -1.41 -12.23
CA MET A 82 -3.89 -2.56 -13.06
C MET A 82 -4.95 -2.17 -14.11
N ALA A 83 -5.93 -1.36 -13.73
CA ALA A 83 -6.97 -0.88 -14.66
C ALA A 83 -6.40 -0.02 -15.80
N GLN A 84 -5.36 0.77 -15.53
CA GLN A 84 -4.65 1.56 -16.55
C GLN A 84 -3.68 0.72 -17.39
N ASN A 85 -3.35 -0.49 -16.96
CA ASN A 85 -2.38 -1.36 -17.64
C ASN A 85 -2.91 -2.82 -17.66
N PRO A 86 -4.04 -3.10 -18.34
CA PRO A 86 -4.69 -4.42 -18.30
C PRO A 86 -3.83 -5.56 -18.86
N GLU A 87 -2.86 -5.24 -19.73
CA GLU A 87 -1.90 -6.18 -20.32
C GLU A 87 -0.64 -6.39 -19.45
N CYS A 88 -0.51 -5.67 -18.33
CA CYS A 88 0.68 -5.72 -17.48
C CYS A 88 0.74 -7.05 -16.71
N PRO A 89 1.80 -7.86 -16.88
CA PRO A 89 2.00 -9.06 -16.07
C PRO A 89 1.95 -8.74 -14.56
N VAL A 90 1.36 -9.64 -13.77
CA VAL A 90 1.14 -9.47 -12.31
C VAL A 90 2.42 -9.06 -11.57
N GLN A 91 3.57 -9.56 -12.01
CA GLN A 91 4.88 -9.26 -11.45
C GLN A 91 5.28 -7.79 -11.66
N GLU A 92 4.95 -7.21 -12.81
CA GLU A 92 5.27 -5.83 -13.16
C GLU A 92 4.30 -4.84 -12.48
N ALA A 93 3.04 -5.25 -12.28
CA ALA A 93 2.10 -4.53 -11.43
C ALA A 93 2.58 -4.49 -9.97
N GLY A 94 3.10 -5.62 -9.45
CA GLY A 94 3.70 -5.71 -8.12
C GLY A 94 4.87 -4.73 -7.92
N ILE A 95 5.74 -4.57 -8.91
CA ILE A 95 6.84 -3.60 -8.86
C ILE A 95 6.33 -2.16 -8.82
N LYS A 96 5.29 -1.83 -9.61
CA LYS A 96 4.68 -0.49 -9.60
C LYS A 96 4.00 -0.17 -8.26
N ILE A 97 3.28 -1.14 -7.68
CA ILE A 97 2.63 -1.00 -6.37
C ILE A 97 3.68 -0.76 -5.29
N LEU A 98 4.71 -1.62 -5.23
CA LEU A 98 5.82 -1.46 -4.28
C LEU A 98 6.53 -0.12 -4.47
N GLY A 99 6.77 0.29 -5.71
CA GLY A 99 7.37 1.58 -6.04
C GLY A 99 6.56 2.76 -5.49
N THR A 100 5.24 2.74 -5.63
CA THR A 100 4.37 3.81 -5.11
C THR A 100 4.21 3.75 -3.59
N GLN A 101 4.10 2.57 -2.98
CA GLN A 101 4.10 2.44 -1.52
C GLN A 101 5.39 3.02 -0.93
N LEU A 102 6.54 2.67 -1.54
CA LEU A 102 7.83 3.21 -1.15
C LEU A 102 7.90 4.73 -1.34
N PHE A 103 7.40 5.23 -2.47
CA PHE A 103 7.32 6.67 -2.72
C PHE A 103 6.41 7.39 -1.72
N GLY A 104 5.26 6.82 -1.35
CA GLY A 104 4.35 7.37 -0.35
C GLY A 104 4.94 7.40 1.05
N MET A 105 5.65 6.34 1.44
CA MET A 105 6.43 6.32 2.69
C MET A 105 7.54 7.37 2.68
N LEU A 106 8.26 7.51 1.57
CA LEU A 106 9.31 8.52 1.40
C LEU A 106 8.76 9.95 1.32
N SER A 107 7.57 10.15 0.78
CA SER A 107 6.93 11.48 0.66
C SER A 107 6.37 11.99 1.98
N LYS A 108 6.01 11.06 2.88
CA LYS A 108 5.62 11.35 4.27
C LYS A 108 6.83 11.32 5.21
N PHE A 109 8.02 11.08 4.68
CA PHE A 109 9.25 10.99 5.45
C PHE A 109 9.71 12.39 5.84
N ASP A 110 9.51 12.73 7.11
CA ASP A 110 9.98 13.99 7.68
C ASP A 110 11.37 13.78 8.28
N LEU A 111 12.39 14.25 7.57
CA LEU A 111 13.80 14.21 7.99
C LEU A 111 14.03 14.94 9.33
N ALA A 112 13.26 15.98 9.65
CA ALA A 112 13.38 16.71 10.91
C ALA A 112 12.85 15.88 12.07
N ARG A 113 11.77 15.14 11.84
CA ARG A 113 11.15 14.26 12.84
C ARG A 113 11.97 13.01 13.11
N VAL A 114 12.55 12.42 12.06
CA VAL A 114 13.51 11.31 12.19
C VAL A 114 14.77 11.76 12.91
N ARG A 115 15.29 12.96 12.60
CA ARG A 115 16.44 13.51 13.33
C ARG A 115 16.12 13.69 14.82
N ALA A 116 14.94 14.21 15.15
CA ALA A 116 14.50 14.40 16.54
C ALA A 116 14.30 13.07 17.29
N GLU A 117 13.69 12.04 16.67
CA GLU A 117 13.58 10.70 17.26
C GLU A 117 14.93 9.95 17.33
N MET A 118 15.95 10.40 16.58
CA MET A 118 17.27 9.77 16.50
C MET A 118 18.38 10.49 17.26
N GLU A 119 18.14 11.68 17.82
CA GLU A 119 19.03 12.24 18.86
C GLU A 119 19.05 11.35 20.13
N GLU A 120 18.04 10.48 20.29
CA GLU A 120 17.99 9.42 21.30
C GLU A 120 18.37 8.00 20.78
N GLY A 121 18.67 7.84 19.48
CA GLY A 121 18.78 6.53 18.79
C GLY A 121 20.17 6.14 18.26
N ASP A 122 20.33 4.88 17.82
CA ASP A 122 21.60 4.31 17.30
C ASP A 122 21.97 4.92 15.91
N PRO A 123 23.15 5.54 15.76
CA PRO A 123 23.67 6.08 14.49
C PRO A 123 23.67 5.09 13.31
N LYS A 124 23.65 3.78 13.58
CA LYS A 124 23.63 2.73 12.56
C LYS A 124 22.35 2.72 11.73
N THR A 125 21.20 2.97 12.36
CA THR A 125 19.89 3.02 11.69
C THR A 125 19.81 4.19 10.71
N TYR A 126 20.42 5.34 11.05
CA TYR A 126 20.51 6.50 10.15
C TYR A 126 21.29 6.17 8.86
N MET A 127 22.41 5.46 8.98
CA MET A 127 23.21 5.04 7.83
C MET A 127 22.48 4.02 6.95
N GLU A 128 21.66 3.14 7.53
CA GLU A 128 20.83 2.19 6.77
C GLU A 128 19.72 2.91 6.00
N LEU A 129 19.07 3.91 6.61
CA LEU A 129 18.06 4.74 5.96
C LEU A 129 18.65 5.58 4.81
N LEU A 130 19.81 6.22 5.02
CA LEU A 130 20.51 6.94 3.95
C LEU A 130 20.91 6.01 2.80
N LYS A 131 21.37 4.80 3.09
CA LYS A 131 21.68 3.79 2.06
C LYS A 131 20.44 3.40 1.27
N ALA A 132 19.30 3.19 1.94
CA ALA A 132 18.04 2.89 1.27
C ALA A 132 17.60 4.06 0.37
N PHE A 133 17.68 5.30 0.86
CA PHE A 133 17.35 6.50 0.07
C PHE A 133 18.22 6.64 -1.19
N VAL A 134 19.54 6.47 -1.06
CA VAL A 134 20.47 6.52 -2.20
C VAL A 134 20.20 5.39 -3.20
N LEU A 135 19.88 4.18 -2.71
CA LEU A 135 19.55 3.04 -3.56
C LEU A 135 18.28 3.29 -4.39
N VAL A 136 17.24 3.83 -3.76
CA VAL A 136 15.96 4.15 -4.43
C VAL A 136 16.16 5.23 -5.49
N ASN A 137 16.87 6.31 -5.18
CA ASN A 137 17.16 7.38 -6.14
C ASN A 137 17.96 6.87 -7.34
N ARG A 138 18.97 6.03 -7.12
CA ARG A 138 19.72 5.39 -8.23
C ARG A 138 18.81 4.55 -9.12
N ARG A 139 17.92 3.74 -8.53
CA ARG A 139 16.98 2.91 -9.31
C ARG A 139 15.95 3.74 -10.07
N SER A 140 15.46 4.84 -9.48
CA SER A 140 14.57 5.79 -10.14
C SER A 140 15.22 6.39 -11.37
N LEU A 141 16.48 6.83 -11.26
CA LEU A 141 17.25 7.37 -12.37
C LEU A 141 17.46 6.34 -13.50
N GLU A 142 17.76 5.09 -13.16
CA GLU A 142 17.90 4.02 -14.16
C GLU A 142 16.56 3.70 -14.87
N LEU A 143 15.44 3.78 -14.15
CA LEU A 143 14.12 3.63 -14.75
C LEU A 143 13.78 4.78 -15.72
N GLU A 144 14.11 6.02 -15.37
CA GLU A 144 13.94 7.17 -16.29
C GLU A 144 14.79 7.01 -17.54
N LYS A 145 16.06 6.61 -17.40
CA LYS A 145 16.93 6.32 -18.55
C LYS A 145 16.38 5.21 -19.43
N PHE A 146 15.85 4.14 -18.82
CA PHE A 146 15.24 3.03 -19.56
C PHE A 146 14.02 3.49 -20.35
N LYS A 147 13.11 4.26 -19.73
CA LYS A 147 11.95 4.85 -20.42
C LYS A 147 12.36 5.74 -21.60
N ALA A 148 13.35 6.61 -21.40
CA ALA A 148 13.88 7.45 -22.47
C ALA A 148 14.47 6.64 -23.63
N LYS A 149 15.12 5.51 -23.34
CA LYS A 149 15.64 4.60 -24.37
C LYS A 149 14.53 3.91 -25.15
N VAL A 150 13.48 3.43 -24.47
CA VAL A 150 12.32 2.82 -25.12
C VAL A 150 11.61 3.81 -26.02
N GLU A 151 11.39 5.05 -25.57
CA GLU A 151 10.75 6.08 -26.38
C GLU A 151 11.55 6.40 -27.63
N LYS A 152 12.88 6.57 -27.50
CA LYS A 152 13.75 6.81 -28.66
C LYS A 152 13.73 5.65 -29.66
N GLN A 153 13.66 4.40 -29.18
CA GLN A 153 13.53 3.23 -30.04
C GLN A 153 12.18 3.19 -30.74
N ARG A 154 11.09 3.56 -30.04
CA ARG A 154 9.75 3.67 -30.61
C ARG A 154 9.67 4.74 -31.69
N GLU A 155 10.21 5.93 -31.43
CA GLU A 155 10.31 7.01 -32.42
C GLU A 155 11.13 6.59 -33.64
N THR A 156 12.24 5.86 -33.44
CA THR A 156 13.05 5.33 -34.55
C THR A 156 12.25 4.33 -35.38
N LEU A 157 11.53 3.41 -34.74
CA LEU A 157 10.67 2.44 -35.41
C LEU A 157 9.50 3.11 -36.15
N GLU A 158 8.86 4.11 -35.55
CA GLU A 158 7.80 4.90 -36.19
C GLU A 158 8.34 5.70 -37.39
N GLN A 159 9.57 6.22 -37.32
CA GLN A 159 10.25 6.86 -38.45
C GLN A 159 10.63 5.85 -39.54
N GLU A 160 11.08 4.65 -39.20
CA GLU A 160 11.38 3.58 -40.16
C GLU A 160 10.12 3.04 -40.83
N LEU A 161 9.02 2.91 -40.08
CA LEU A 161 7.71 2.51 -40.59
C LEU A 161 7.11 3.57 -41.52
N SER A 162 7.29 4.86 -41.20
CA SER A 162 6.80 5.96 -42.05
C SER A 162 7.70 6.21 -43.28
N ARG A 163 8.98 5.82 -43.23
CA ARG A 163 9.91 5.86 -44.38
C ARG A 163 9.85 4.62 -45.26
N GLY A 164 9.35 3.50 -44.74
CA GLY A 164 9.14 2.28 -45.52
C GLY A 164 7.98 2.50 -46.49
N GLU A 165 8.28 2.54 -47.79
CA GLU A 165 7.26 2.48 -48.84
C GLU A 165 6.35 1.27 -48.56
N GLY A 166 5.04 1.52 -48.45
CA GLY A 166 4.03 0.59 -47.95
C GLY A 166 3.86 -0.67 -48.80
N GLY A 167 4.82 -1.59 -48.71
CA GLY A 167 4.84 -2.87 -49.41
C GLY A 167 5.62 -3.91 -48.62
N ILE A 168 5.23 -5.19 -48.77
CA ILE A 168 5.96 -6.32 -48.20
C ILE A 168 7.34 -6.38 -48.86
N ARG A 169 8.42 -6.34 -48.07
CA ARG A 169 9.79 -6.44 -48.60
C ARG A 169 9.92 -7.72 -49.45
N PRO A 170 10.60 -7.70 -50.60
CA PRO A 170 10.65 -8.85 -51.53
C PRO A 170 11.13 -10.16 -50.87
N GLU A 171 12.03 -10.06 -49.90
CA GLU A 171 12.51 -11.20 -49.11
C GLU A 171 11.42 -11.79 -48.20
N THR A 172 10.59 -10.93 -47.61
CA THR A 172 9.44 -11.32 -46.80
C THR A 172 8.35 -11.94 -47.67
N LEU A 173 8.12 -11.42 -48.88
CA LEU A 173 7.17 -11.97 -49.83
C LEU A 173 7.58 -13.39 -50.30
N ARG A 174 8.84 -13.59 -50.68
CA ARG A 174 9.36 -14.92 -51.07
C ARG A 174 9.26 -15.95 -49.94
N ARG A 175 9.46 -15.51 -48.69
CA ARG A 175 9.29 -16.40 -47.53
C ARG A 175 7.82 -16.81 -47.36
N ILE A 176 6.90 -15.86 -47.53
CA ILE A 176 5.45 -16.12 -47.47
C ILE A 176 5.01 -17.05 -48.61
N GLU A 177 5.48 -16.82 -49.84
CA GLU A 177 5.18 -17.67 -51.01
C GLU A 177 5.65 -19.11 -50.80
N LYS A 178 6.85 -19.30 -50.22
CA LYS A 178 7.41 -20.62 -49.91
C LYS A 178 6.64 -21.36 -48.82
N GLU A 179 6.25 -20.67 -47.76
CA GLU A 179 5.49 -21.27 -46.64
C GLU A 179 4.04 -21.59 -47.04
N LEU A 180 3.42 -20.74 -47.88
CA LEU A 180 2.06 -20.93 -48.37
C LEU A 180 1.97 -21.83 -49.63
N ARG A 181 3.11 -22.33 -50.13
CA ARG A 181 3.21 -23.15 -51.36
C ARG A 181 2.50 -22.52 -52.57
N LEU A 182 2.63 -21.20 -52.71
CA LEU A 182 1.99 -20.45 -53.80
C LEU A 182 2.79 -20.52 -55.12
N LEU A 183 3.98 -21.13 -55.08
CA LEU A 183 4.84 -21.48 -56.22
C LEU A 183 5.50 -22.85 -56.01
#